data_AF-A0A3R7LWR6-F1
#
_entry.id   AF-A0A3R7LWR6-F1
#
_cell.length_a   1.000
_cell.length_b   1.000
_cell.length_c   1.000
_cell.angle_alpha   90.00
_cell.angle_beta   90.00
_cell.angle_gamma   90.00
#
_symmetry.space_group_name_H-M   'P 1'
#
loop_
_entity.id
_entity.type
_entity.pdbx_description
1 polymer ?
#
loop_
_entity_poly.entity_id
_entity_poly.type
_entity_poly.pdbx_seq_one_letter_code
_entity_poly.pdbx_strand_id
1 'polypeptide(L)'
;RTIYVVTSTYLRTNQVAEMVQLAQTLMLVPDVYWIVTEDTRLDNEFLLLDGDSVHIRSTRGVSVFPVGLAKDLQLSTPVVKEGRFSGWYDDFEGDLQFPVEFAGFAFSVELLLKEEGLLRGLGVPPEKMECKAELCTKVFVWHVESKIPNPVTRYLCDTRYDGTNLRVLEKQVVIEGKACYYGPPLQ
;
A
#
# COMPACT_ATOMS: atom_id res chain seq x y z
N ARG A 1 -9.02 -0.29 -19.43
CA ARG A 1 -8.64 1.00 -18.80
C ARG A 1 -7.52 0.70 -17.84
N THR A 2 -6.42 1.43 -17.99
CA THR A 2 -5.18 1.21 -17.24
C THR A 2 -5.32 1.70 -15.80
N ILE A 3 -4.82 0.91 -14.83
CA ILE A 3 -4.66 1.35 -13.44
C ILE A 3 -3.21 1.75 -13.25
N TYR A 4 -2.99 2.91 -12.63
CA TYR A 4 -1.67 3.30 -12.15
C TYR A 4 -1.66 3.05 -10.65
N VAL A 5 -0.70 2.27 -10.18
CA VAL A 5 -0.46 2.01 -8.76
C VAL A 5 0.78 2.77 -8.36
N VAL A 6 0.67 3.75 -7.46
CA VAL A 6 1.77 4.52 -6.90
C VAL A 6 1.99 3.98 -5.50
N THR A 7 3.22 3.59 -5.20
CA THR A 7 3.62 3.10 -3.88
C THR A 7 4.91 3.76 -3.46
N SER A 8 4.85 4.56 -2.40
CA SER A 8 6.02 5.06 -1.70
C SER A 8 6.60 3.98 -0.78
N THR A 9 7.91 3.78 -0.81
CA THR A 9 8.63 2.82 0.04
C THR A 9 9.94 3.43 0.55
N TYR A 10 10.48 2.88 1.64
CA TYR A 10 11.78 3.29 2.19
C TYR A 10 12.53 2.08 2.74
N LEU A 11 13.84 2.22 2.91
CA LEU A 11 14.70 1.14 3.36
C LEU A 11 14.34 0.69 4.79
N ARG A 12 13.89 -0.55 4.92
CA ARG A 12 13.62 -1.23 6.19
C ARG A 12 13.79 -2.73 6.07
N THR A 13 13.89 -3.42 7.20
CA THR A 13 14.10 -4.87 7.28
C THR A 13 13.08 -5.70 6.49
N ASN A 14 11.82 -5.30 6.54
CA ASN A 14 10.66 -5.94 5.92
C ASN A 14 10.35 -5.42 4.51
N GLN A 15 11.09 -4.42 4.00
CA GLN A 15 10.76 -3.72 2.76
C GLN A 15 10.63 -4.68 1.57
N VAL A 16 11.64 -5.52 1.35
CA VAL A 16 11.65 -6.46 0.21
C VAL A 16 10.49 -7.44 0.29
N ALA A 17 10.17 -7.95 1.48
CA ALA A 17 9.08 -8.90 1.66
C ALA A 17 7.71 -8.26 1.31
N GLU A 18 7.47 -7.04 1.76
CA GLU A 18 6.24 -6.30 1.48
C GLU A 18 6.12 -5.95 -0.01
N MET A 19 7.21 -5.50 -0.63
CA MET A 19 7.23 -5.19 -2.06
C MET A 19 6.99 -6.44 -2.92
N VAL A 20 7.55 -7.60 -2.55
CA VAL A 20 7.32 -8.86 -3.24
C VAL A 20 5.86 -9.29 -3.11
N GLN A 21 5.26 -9.19 -1.92
CA GLN A 21 3.84 -9.51 -1.71
C GLN A 21 2.93 -8.63 -2.57
N LEU A 22 3.16 -7.31 -2.56
CA LEU A 22 2.39 -6.39 -3.39
C LEU A 22 2.57 -6.68 -4.88
N ALA A 23 3.80 -6.91 -5.34
CA ALA A 23 4.09 -7.26 -6.72
C ALA A 23 3.33 -8.51 -7.19
N GLN A 24 3.34 -9.56 -6.36
CA GLN A 24 2.65 -10.82 -6.66
C GLN A 24 1.15 -10.62 -6.80
N THR A 25 0.55 -9.75 -5.99
CA THR A 25 -0.86 -9.41 -6.11
C THR A 25 -1.14 -8.63 -7.39
N LEU A 26 -0.35 -7.59 -7.67
CA LEU A 26 -0.50 -6.76 -8.88
C LEU A 26 -0.29 -7.55 -10.18
N MET A 27 0.49 -8.63 -10.15
CA MET A 27 0.66 -9.53 -11.31
C MET A 27 -0.63 -10.25 -11.73
N LEU A 28 -1.61 -10.38 -10.83
CA LEU A 28 -2.90 -10.99 -11.14
C LEU A 28 -3.83 -10.05 -11.91
N VAL A 29 -3.45 -8.76 -11.98
CA VAL A 29 -4.30 -7.66 -12.39
C VAL A 29 -3.86 -7.20 -13.78
N PRO A 30 -4.69 -7.35 -14.83
CA PRO A 30 -4.29 -6.92 -16.18
C PRO A 30 -4.19 -5.40 -16.27
N ASP A 31 -3.43 -4.87 -17.23
CA ASP A 31 -3.34 -3.43 -17.52
C ASP A 31 -3.02 -2.54 -16.29
N VAL A 32 -2.03 -2.95 -15.49
CA VAL A 32 -1.52 -2.17 -14.35
C VAL A 32 -0.12 -1.65 -14.65
N TYR A 33 0.11 -0.38 -14.33
CA TYR A 33 1.45 0.21 -14.23
C TYR A 33 1.76 0.49 -12.77
N TRP A 34 2.81 -0.14 -12.26
CA TRP A 34 3.28 0.08 -10.90
C TRP A 34 4.43 1.10 -10.87
N ILE A 35 4.18 2.24 -10.24
CA ILE A 35 5.09 3.36 -10.03
C ILE A 35 5.58 3.27 -8.58
N VAL A 36 6.82 2.85 -8.41
CA VAL A 36 7.46 2.76 -7.09
C VAL A 36 8.30 4.01 -6.87
N THR A 37 8.07 4.71 -5.76
CA THR A 37 8.89 5.84 -5.33
C THR A 37 9.66 5.44 -4.08
N GLU A 38 10.99 5.54 -4.13
CA GLU A 38 11.84 5.24 -2.97
C GLU A 38 12.19 6.55 -2.26
N ASP A 39 11.76 6.66 -1.00
CA ASP A 39 12.08 7.79 -0.15
C ASP A 39 13.43 7.56 0.54
N THR A 40 14.40 8.44 0.28
CA THR A 40 15.69 8.44 0.97
C THR A 40 15.71 9.37 2.20
N ARG A 41 14.64 10.17 2.42
CA ARG A 41 14.44 11.11 3.54
C ARG A 41 12.96 11.47 3.71
N LEU A 42 12.30 10.83 4.68
CA LEU A 42 10.95 11.08 5.23
C LEU A 42 10.20 12.31 4.68
N ASP A 43 9.16 12.08 3.89
CA ASP A 43 7.73 12.31 4.24
C ASP A 43 6.86 12.32 2.97
N ASN A 44 5.87 11.39 2.94
CA ASN A 44 4.51 11.45 2.37
C ASN A 44 4.11 10.16 1.66
N GLU A 45 3.02 9.58 2.16
CA GLU A 45 2.42 8.32 1.77
C GLU A 45 1.44 8.56 0.61
N PHE A 46 1.67 7.92 -0.55
CA PHE A 46 0.69 7.85 -1.64
C PHE A 46 0.32 6.39 -1.86
N LEU A 47 -0.97 6.09 -1.79
CA LEU A 47 -1.52 4.76 -2.06
C LEU A 47 -2.39 4.78 -3.30
N LEU A 48 -2.19 3.80 -4.19
CA LEU A 48 -3.14 3.44 -5.24
C LEU A 48 -3.29 1.92 -5.19
N LEU A 49 -4.49 1.44 -5.50
CA LEU A 49 -4.95 0.14 -5.05
C LEU A 49 -5.00 -0.90 -6.16
N ASP A 50 -4.96 -2.12 -5.64
CA ASP A 50 -5.08 -3.41 -6.31
C ASP A 50 -6.46 -3.60 -6.97
N GLY A 51 -6.45 -4.00 -8.25
CA GLY A 51 -7.64 -4.40 -9.00
C GLY A 51 -7.84 -5.89 -8.81
N ASP A 52 -8.98 -6.43 -8.45
CA ASP A 52 -10.05 -6.63 -9.42
C ASP A 52 -11.40 -6.80 -8.70
N SER A 53 -11.45 -6.51 -7.39
CA SER A 53 -12.69 -6.59 -6.58
C SER A 53 -13.28 -5.21 -6.26
N VAL A 54 -12.44 -4.19 -6.06
CA VAL A 54 -12.88 -2.80 -6.04
C VAL A 54 -12.95 -2.34 -7.48
N HIS A 55 -14.13 -1.98 -7.99
CA HIS A 55 -14.37 -1.65 -9.41
C HIS A 55 -13.75 -0.28 -9.82
N ILE A 56 -12.51 0.01 -9.42
CA ILE A 56 -11.82 1.30 -9.61
C ILE A 56 -11.46 1.58 -11.07
N ARG A 57 -11.35 0.57 -11.94
CA ARG A 57 -11.13 0.78 -13.39
C ARG A 57 -12.20 1.64 -14.04
N SER A 58 -13.40 1.63 -13.48
CA SER A 58 -14.56 2.37 -13.99
C SER A 58 -14.59 3.84 -13.55
N THR A 59 -13.73 4.24 -12.61
CA THR A 59 -13.72 5.59 -12.02
C THR A 59 -13.55 6.67 -13.09
N ARG A 60 -14.39 7.71 -13.00
CA ARG A 60 -14.41 8.86 -13.91
C ARG A 60 -14.01 10.14 -13.20
N GLY A 61 -14.39 10.29 -11.93
CA GLY A 61 -13.96 11.38 -11.06
C GLY A 61 -13.13 10.83 -9.91
N VAL A 62 -13.72 10.82 -8.72
CA VAL A 62 -13.17 10.21 -7.50
C VAL A 62 -14.11 9.09 -7.05
N SER A 63 -13.54 7.92 -6.78
CA SER A 63 -14.24 6.78 -6.18
C SER A 63 -13.75 6.52 -4.79
N VAL A 64 -14.66 6.13 -3.89
CA VAL A 64 -14.38 5.87 -2.47
C VAL A 64 -15.01 4.56 -2.03
N PHE A 65 -14.39 3.91 -1.04
CA PHE A 65 -14.82 2.60 -0.54
C PHE A 65 -14.21 2.30 0.85
N PRO A 66 -14.75 1.31 1.58
CA PRO A 66 -14.33 1.00 2.94
C PRO A 66 -12.91 0.42 3.01
N VAL A 67 -12.18 0.79 4.07
CA VAL A 67 -10.89 0.23 4.47
C VAL A 67 -11.01 -0.37 5.86
N GLY A 68 -10.72 -1.65 5.99
CA GLY A 68 -10.69 -2.33 7.29
C GLY A 68 -9.36 -2.09 8.03
N LEU A 69 -9.38 -2.24 9.36
CA LEU A 69 -8.20 -2.09 10.23
C LEU A 69 -7.52 -0.71 10.09
N ALA A 70 -8.30 0.34 9.86
CA ALA A 70 -7.77 1.71 9.92
C ALA A 70 -7.11 1.97 11.29
N LYS A 71 -6.12 2.86 11.36
CA LYS A 71 -5.19 2.94 12.51
C LYS A 71 -5.87 2.87 13.89
N ASP A 72 -6.67 3.88 14.22
CA ASP A 72 -7.37 3.99 15.51
C ASP A 72 -8.84 3.52 15.43
N LEU A 73 -9.28 3.04 14.25
CA LEU A 73 -10.64 2.58 13.99
C LEU A 73 -10.68 1.21 13.32
N GLN A 74 -11.64 0.37 13.70
CA GLN A 74 -11.82 -0.91 13.01
C GLN A 74 -12.17 -0.76 11.51
N LEU A 75 -12.69 0.40 11.12
CA LEU A 75 -13.18 0.71 9.79
C LEU A 75 -13.00 2.19 9.49
N SER A 76 -12.50 2.52 8.30
CA SER A 76 -12.58 3.83 7.68
C SER A 76 -13.50 3.71 6.47
N THR A 77 -14.59 4.49 6.40
CA THR A 77 -15.54 4.37 5.28
C THR A 77 -16.36 5.62 5.02
N PRO A 78 -16.71 5.92 3.76
CA PRO A 78 -17.89 6.74 3.49
C PRO A 78 -19.15 6.07 4.05
N VAL A 79 -20.04 6.87 4.62
CA VAL A 79 -21.36 6.45 5.08
C VAL A 79 -22.34 6.71 3.93
N VAL A 80 -23.12 5.69 3.58
CA VAL A 80 -24.11 5.75 2.51
C VAL A 80 -25.50 5.54 3.08
N LYS A 81 -26.42 6.46 2.80
CA LYS A 81 -27.85 6.37 3.15
C LYS A 81 -28.68 6.51 1.90
N GLU A 82 -29.62 5.58 1.68
CA GLU A 82 -30.51 5.58 0.51
C GLU A 82 -29.74 5.67 -0.83
N GLY A 83 -28.58 4.99 -0.89
CA GLY A 83 -27.72 4.95 -2.07
C GLY A 83 -26.94 6.25 -2.33
N ARG A 84 -26.92 7.20 -1.39
CA ARG A 84 -26.18 8.45 -1.49
C ARG A 84 -25.22 8.62 -0.33
N PHE A 85 -24.11 9.29 -0.59
CA PHE A 85 -23.17 9.70 0.45
C PHE A 85 -23.89 10.55 1.51
N SER A 86 -23.64 10.27 2.78
CA SER A 86 -24.25 10.95 3.93
C SER A 86 -23.25 11.41 4.98
N GLY A 87 -21.97 11.10 4.85
CA GLY A 87 -20.93 11.47 5.81
C GLY A 87 -19.76 10.48 5.80
N TRP A 88 -18.84 10.65 6.74
CA TRP A 88 -17.68 9.78 6.92
C TRP A 88 -17.76 9.08 8.27
N TYR A 89 -17.26 7.84 8.31
CA TYR A 89 -16.89 7.15 9.54
C TYR A 89 -15.37 7.00 9.50
N ASP A 90 -14.69 7.95 10.14
CA ASP A 90 -13.23 8.06 10.19
C ASP A 90 -12.82 8.91 11.42
N ASP A 91 -11.55 8.85 11.82
CA ASP A 91 -10.97 9.52 13.01
C ASP A 91 -10.07 10.70 12.65
N PHE A 92 -9.96 11.06 11.36
CA PHE A 92 -9.24 12.26 10.97
C PHE A 92 -9.86 13.53 11.59
N GLU A 93 -9.11 14.17 12.49
CA GLU A 93 -9.43 15.49 13.03
C GLU A 93 -9.04 16.60 12.04
N GLY A 94 -10.02 17.42 11.62
CA GLY A 94 -9.80 18.64 10.82
C GLY A 94 -10.66 18.74 9.56
N ASP A 95 -10.56 19.87 8.85
CA ASP A 95 -11.28 20.13 7.58
C ASP A 95 -10.64 19.42 6.38
N LEU A 96 -10.30 18.14 6.52
CA LEU A 96 -9.87 17.35 5.37
C LEU A 96 -11.05 17.20 4.41
N GLN A 97 -10.80 17.48 3.13
CA GLN A 97 -11.81 17.33 2.09
C GLN A 97 -12.30 15.86 2.01
N PHE A 98 -11.40 14.90 2.28
CA PHE A 98 -11.61 13.45 2.20
C PHE A 98 -10.96 12.73 3.39
N PRO A 99 -11.62 12.67 4.56
CA PRO A 99 -11.14 11.91 5.71
C PRO A 99 -11.44 10.43 5.49
N VAL A 100 -10.65 9.81 4.62
CA VAL A 100 -10.61 8.36 4.42
C VAL A 100 -9.16 7.95 4.40
N GLU A 101 -8.84 6.77 4.92
CA GLU A 101 -7.52 6.17 4.77
C GLU A 101 -7.04 6.26 3.32
N PHE A 102 -5.73 6.46 3.09
CA PHE A 102 -5.18 6.63 1.72
C PHE A 102 -5.52 5.44 0.82
N ALA A 103 -5.74 4.27 1.42
CA ALA A 103 -6.18 3.03 0.80
C ALA A 103 -7.67 2.99 0.43
N GLY A 104 -8.45 4.04 0.67
CA GLY A 104 -9.90 4.05 0.55
C GLY A 104 -10.44 4.84 -0.62
N PHE A 105 -9.58 5.35 -1.50
CA PHE A 105 -9.99 6.12 -2.67
C PHE A 105 -9.15 5.86 -3.93
N ALA A 106 -9.71 6.25 -5.07
CA ALA A 106 -9.02 6.31 -6.35
C ALA A 106 -9.60 7.44 -7.20
N PHE A 107 -8.82 8.00 -8.12
CA PHE A 107 -9.24 9.10 -9.00
C PHE A 107 -8.82 8.87 -10.45
N SER A 108 -9.51 9.52 -11.38
CA SER A 108 -9.16 9.42 -12.80
C SER A 108 -7.94 10.28 -13.13
N VAL A 109 -7.07 9.77 -14.00
CA VAL A 109 -5.91 10.53 -14.51
C VAL A 109 -6.35 11.78 -15.26
N GLU A 110 -7.51 11.75 -15.91
CA GLU A 110 -8.09 12.92 -16.58
C GLU A 110 -8.39 14.05 -15.58
N LEU A 111 -8.88 13.72 -14.38
CA LEU A 111 -9.09 14.70 -13.31
C LEU A 111 -7.75 15.28 -12.83
N LEU A 112 -6.75 14.43 -12.63
CA LEU A 112 -5.40 14.85 -12.21
C LEU A 112 -4.77 15.85 -13.20
N LEU A 113 -4.95 15.64 -14.50
CA LEU A 113 -4.37 16.49 -15.54
C LEU A 113 -5.13 17.81 -15.76
N LYS A 114 -6.37 17.93 -15.27
CA LYS A 114 -7.22 19.12 -15.44
C LYS A 114 -7.09 20.14 -14.32
N GLU A 115 -6.65 19.73 -13.14
CA GLU A 115 -6.51 20.59 -11.96
C GLU A 115 -5.15 21.31 -11.96
N GLU A 116 -5.12 22.63 -11.64
CA GLU A 116 -3.88 23.40 -11.39
C GLU A 116 -3.22 23.05 -10.04
N GLY A 117 -3.11 21.75 -9.78
CA GLY A 117 -2.34 21.18 -8.70
C GLY A 117 -3.13 20.19 -7.85
N LEU A 118 -2.60 18.97 -7.76
CA LEU A 118 -2.79 18.04 -6.63
C LEU A 118 -2.74 18.77 -5.26
N LEU A 119 -2.02 19.90 -5.21
CA LEU A 119 -1.78 20.76 -4.05
C LEU A 119 -3.02 21.54 -3.52
N ARG A 120 -4.09 21.72 -4.30
CA ARG A 120 -5.33 22.39 -3.83
C ARG A 120 -6.49 21.43 -3.55
N GLY A 121 -6.27 20.12 -3.69
CA GLY A 121 -7.29 19.08 -3.57
C GLY A 121 -7.98 18.80 -4.90
N LEU A 122 -8.56 17.60 -5.07
CA LEU A 122 -9.13 17.12 -6.34
C LEU A 122 -10.39 17.86 -6.80
N GLY A 123 -10.84 18.91 -6.09
CA GLY A 123 -11.98 19.75 -6.46
C GLY A 123 -13.35 19.05 -6.49
N VAL A 124 -13.43 17.76 -6.13
CA VAL A 124 -14.68 16.98 -6.18
C VAL A 124 -15.39 17.04 -4.82
N PRO A 125 -16.63 17.56 -4.74
CA PRO A 125 -17.40 17.53 -3.51
C PRO A 125 -17.82 16.09 -3.16
N PRO A 126 -17.90 15.70 -1.86
CA PRO A 126 -18.19 14.33 -1.44
C PRO A 126 -19.46 13.72 -2.06
N GLU A 127 -20.49 14.53 -2.30
CA GLU A 127 -21.77 14.09 -2.88
C GLU A 127 -21.66 13.65 -4.34
N LYS A 128 -20.59 14.06 -5.04
CA LYS A 128 -20.31 13.67 -6.43
C LYS A 128 -19.39 12.44 -6.54
N MET A 129 -18.96 11.88 -5.42
CA MET A 129 -18.09 10.71 -5.42
C MET A 129 -18.81 9.43 -5.81
N GLU A 130 -18.04 8.52 -6.40
CA GLU A 130 -18.50 7.21 -6.79
C GLU A 130 -18.28 6.21 -5.63
N CYS A 131 -19.32 5.93 -4.85
CA CYS A 131 -19.28 4.90 -3.80
C CYS A 131 -19.15 3.50 -4.45
N LYS A 132 -17.98 2.87 -4.33
CA LYS A 132 -17.71 1.52 -4.87
C LYS A 132 -17.93 0.46 -3.79
N ALA A 133 -17.51 -0.78 -4.07
CA ALA A 133 -17.67 -1.93 -3.17
C ALA A 133 -19.12 -2.14 -2.72
N GLU A 134 -20.03 -2.20 -3.70
CA GLU A 134 -21.47 -2.37 -3.48
C GLU A 134 -22.06 -1.32 -2.54
N LEU A 135 -21.90 -0.04 -2.90
CA LEU A 135 -22.31 1.10 -2.07
C LEU A 135 -21.70 1.06 -0.67
N CYS A 136 -20.41 0.72 -0.62
CA CYS A 136 -19.61 0.69 0.59
C CYS A 136 -20.12 -0.31 1.64
N THR A 137 -20.75 -1.40 1.19
CA THR A 137 -21.20 -2.50 2.05
C THR A 137 -20.21 -3.66 2.14
N LYS A 138 -19.14 -3.63 1.32
CA LYS A 138 -18.06 -4.63 1.32
C LYS A 138 -16.71 -3.98 1.59
N VAL A 139 -15.90 -4.66 2.40
CA VAL A 139 -14.49 -4.32 2.63
C VAL A 139 -13.65 -5.23 1.73
N PHE A 140 -12.82 -4.64 0.88
CA PHE A 140 -11.89 -5.35 -0.01
C PHE A 140 -10.44 -4.95 0.21
N VAL A 141 -10.21 -3.94 1.06
CA VAL A 141 -8.90 -3.37 1.36
C VAL A 141 -8.77 -3.31 2.87
N TRP A 142 -7.60 -3.70 3.37
CA TRP A 142 -7.27 -3.65 4.78
C TRP A 142 -5.94 -2.94 4.95
N HIS A 143 -5.88 -2.02 5.91
CA HIS A 143 -4.63 -1.47 6.37
C HIS A 143 -3.91 -2.55 7.21
N VAL A 144 -2.69 -2.90 6.83
CA VAL A 144 -1.89 -3.91 7.51
C VAL A 144 -0.48 -3.38 7.71
N GLU A 145 -0.04 -3.34 8.96
CA GLU A 145 1.33 -2.99 9.31
C GLU A 145 2.12 -4.23 9.73
N SER A 146 3.25 -4.47 9.07
CA SER A 146 4.14 -5.55 9.46
C SER A 146 4.89 -5.19 10.74
N LYS A 147 4.92 -6.13 11.68
CA LYS A 147 5.79 -6.00 12.84
C LYS A 147 7.26 -6.11 12.41
N ILE A 148 8.11 -5.35 13.09
CA ILE A 148 9.57 -5.53 12.99
C ILE A 148 9.88 -7.00 13.34
N PRO A 149 10.63 -7.72 12.48
CA PRO A 149 11.00 -9.10 12.74
C PRO A 149 11.73 -9.24 14.07
N ASN A 150 11.46 -10.34 14.79
CA ASN A 150 12.25 -10.70 15.97
C ASN A 150 13.74 -10.86 15.59
N PRO A 151 14.67 -10.64 16.54
CA PRO A 151 16.08 -10.89 16.31
C PRO A 151 16.33 -12.31 15.80
N VAL A 152 17.14 -12.43 14.74
CA VAL A 152 17.52 -13.72 14.16
C VAL A 152 18.33 -14.51 15.18
N THR A 153 17.85 -15.67 15.59
CA THR A 153 18.54 -16.56 16.55
C THR A 153 19.46 -17.58 15.86
N ARG A 154 19.25 -17.82 14.57
CA ARG A 154 20.08 -18.71 13.73
C ARG A 154 20.39 -18.05 12.40
N TYR A 155 21.65 -17.73 12.18
CA TYR A 155 22.13 -17.19 10.92
C TYR A 155 22.37 -18.32 9.92
N LEU A 156 22.25 -18.01 8.61
CA LEU A 156 22.55 -18.94 7.51
C LEU A 156 24.06 -19.23 7.34
N CYS A 157 24.89 -18.74 8.26
CA CYS A 157 26.35 -18.80 8.25
C CYS A 157 26.95 -20.19 8.55
N ASP A 158 26.13 -21.21 8.74
CA ASP A 158 26.57 -22.56 9.14
C ASP A 158 27.31 -23.29 8.00
N THR A 159 28.59 -23.59 8.22
CA THR A 159 29.50 -24.21 7.24
C THR A 159 29.05 -25.59 6.77
N ARG A 160 28.16 -26.26 7.50
CA ARG A 160 27.56 -27.54 7.07
C ARG A 160 26.77 -27.42 5.76
N TYR A 161 26.38 -26.21 5.37
CA TYR A 161 25.64 -25.95 4.14
C TYR A 161 26.50 -25.35 3.02
N ASP A 162 27.81 -25.34 3.18
CA ASP A 162 28.73 -24.94 2.12
C ASP A 162 28.58 -25.84 0.89
N GLY A 163 28.67 -25.24 -0.31
CA GLY A 163 28.43 -25.93 -1.58
C GLY A 163 26.95 -26.13 -1.94
N THR A 164 26.01 -25.66 -1.12
CA THR A 164 24.57 -25.74 -1.40
C THR A 164 23.99 -24.40 -1.87
N ASN A 165 22.74 -24.41 -2.34
CA ASN A 165 21.98 -23.22 -2.71
C ASN A 165 21.77 -22.23 -1.55
N LEU A 166 21.97 -22.64 -0.29
CA LEU A 166 21.82 -21.76 0.87
C LEU A 166 22.78 -20.56 0.82
N ARG A 167 23.97 -20.69 0.21
CA ARG A 167 24.90 -19.56 0.00
C ARG A 167 24.42 -18.54 -1.03
N VAL A 168 23.55 -18.96 -1.95
CA VAL A 168 22.90 -18.07 -2.90
C VAL A 168 21.76 -17.32 -2.21
N LEU A 169 20.94 -18.04 -1.44
CA LEU A 169 19.79 -17.48 -0.73
C LEU A 169 20.20 -16.54 0.42
N GLU A 170 21.31 -16.83 1.11
CA GLU A 170 21.89 -15.95 2.13
C GLU A 170 22.07 -14.52 1.62
N LYS A 171 22.56 -14.34 0.38
CA LYS A 171 22.73 -13.01 -0.22
C LYS A 171 21.43 -12.26 -0.50
N GLN A 172 20.29 -12.97 -0.55
CA GLN A 172 18.97 -12.39 -0.85
C GLN A 172 18.19 -12.02 0.41
N VAL A 173 18.51 -12.64 1.55
CA VAL A 173 17.75 -12.53 2.81
C VAL A 173 18.49 -11.69 3.87
N VAL A 174 19.76 -11.34 3.65
CA VAL A 174 20.53 -10.56 4.63
C VAL A 174 20.01 -9.13 4.73
N ILE A 175 19.34 -8.91 5.85
CA ILE A 175 18.90 -7.63 6.38
C ILE A 175 20.02 -7.10 7.29
N GLU A 176 20.53 -5.91 6.98
CA GLU A 176 21.46 -5.12 7.81
C GLU A 176 22.77 -5.81 8.26
N GLY A 177 23.79 -5.73 7.40
CA GLY A 177 25.15 -5.41 7.85
C GLY A 177 25.98 -6.49 8.55
N LYS A 178 25.45 -7.69 8.86
CA LYS A 178 26.28 -8.82 9.33
C LYS A 178 26.38 -9.88 8.25
N ALA A 179 27.19 -9.58 7.24
CA ALA A 179 27.76 -10.62 6.39
C ALA A 179 28.54 -11.61 7.28
N CYS A 180 28.39 -12.89 7.03
CA CYS A 180 29.08 -13.95 7.76
C CYS A 180 30.59 -13.72 7.65
N TYR A 181 31.25 -13.43 8.77
CA TYR A 181 32.70 -13.26 8.81
C TYR A 181 33.33 -14.66 8.71
N TYR A 182 33.86 -15.00 7.55
CA TYR A 182 34.73 -16.17 7.35
C TYR A 182 36.12 -15.87 7.93
N GLY A 183 36.21 -15.68 9.24
CA GLY A 183 37.51 -15.64 9.92
C GLY A 183 38.15 -17.03 9.92
N PRO A 184 39.49 -17.15 9.87
CA PRO A 184 40.14 -18.44 10.07
C PRO A 184 39.72 -19.03 11.43
N PRO A 185 39.60 -20.37 11.55
CA PRO A 185 39.17 -21.00 12.79
C PRO A 185 40.05 -20.54 13.96
N LEU A 186 39.40 -20.19 15.08
CA LEU A 186 40.08 -19.89 16.33
C LEU A 186 40.99 -21.08 16.69
N GLN A 187 42.28 -20.80 16.82
CA GLN A 187 43.31 -21.75 17.26
C GLN A 187 43.09 -22.17 18.71
#